data_AF-A0A932XCB9-F1
#
_entry.id   AF-A0A932XCB9-F1
#
_cell.length_a   1.000
_cell.length_b   1.000
_cell.length_c   1.000
_cell.angle_alpha   90.00
_cell.angle_beta   90.00
_cell.angle_gamma   90.00
#
_symmetry.space_group_name_H-M   'P 1'
#
loop_
_entity.id
_entity.type
_entity.pdbx_description
1 polymer ?
#
loop_
_entity_poly.entity_id
_entity_poly.type
_entity_poly.pdbx_seq_one_letter_code
_entity_poly.pdbx_strand_id
1 'polypeptide(L)' 'ADHEHRADVTLFTPAGAVLEVGRARGGTTVEVQATATTAGDYLLQIKAVTAGSDRPYSFIASLR' A
#
# COMPACT_ATOMS: atom_id res chain seq x y z
N ALA A 1 -5.27 22.56 -11.83
CA ALA A 1 -4.35 21.70 -11.07
C ALA A 1 -4.71 20.27 -11.42
N ASP A 2 -3.78 19.48 -11.95
CA ASP A 2 -4.08 18.10 -12.31
C ASP A 2 -4.42 17.32 -11.04
N HIS A 3 -5.69 16.93 -10.93
CA HIS A 3 -6.15 16.07 -9.87
C HIS A 3 -5.74 14.64 -10.24
N GLU A 4 -4.62 14.19 -9.68
CA GLU A 4 -4.04 12.88 -9.98
C GLU A 4 -4.36 11.90 -8.84
N HIS A 5 -4.89 10.72 -9.18
CA HIS A 5 -5.02 9.63 -8.22
C HIS A 5 -3.63 9.13 -7.83
N ARG A 6 -3.38 8.94 -6.53
CA ARG A 6 -2.11 8.41 -6.01
C ARG A 6 -2.37 7.37 -4.93
N ALA A 7 -1.60 6.29 -4.92
CA ALA A 7 -1.62 5.32 -3.83
C ALA A 7 -0.19 4.96 -3.43
N ASP A 8 0.09 4.96 -2.14
CA ASP A 8 1.28 4.39 -1.52
C ASP A 8 0.89 3.07 -0.86
N VAL A 9 1.60 1.99 -1.19
CA VAL A 9 1.43 0.67 -0.59
C VAL A 9 2.63 0.38 0.30
N THR A 10 2.42 -0.20 1.47
CA THR A 10 3.49 -0.55 2.42
C THR A 10 3.21 -1.91 3.02
N LEU A 11 4.18 -2.83 2.95
CA LEU A 11 4.10 -4.13 3.62
C LEU A 11 5.06 -4.17 4.81
N PHE A 12 4.53 -4.44 5.99
CA PHE A 12 5.29 -4.66 7.22
C PHE A 12 5.45 -6.15 7.48
N THR A 13 6.68 -6.55 7.81
CA THR A 13 7.00 -7.92 8.22
C THR A 13 6.73 -8.13 9.71
N PRO A 14 6.66 -9.39 10.18
CA PRO A 14 6.56 -9.69 11.62
C PRO A 14 7.69 -9.07 12.46
N ALA A 15 8.85 -8.83 11.85
CA ALA A 15 9.99 -8.19 12.49
C ALA A 15 9.93 -6.65 12.49
N GLY A 16 8.85 -6.06 11.97
CA GLY A 16 8.66 -4.61 11.85
C GLY A 16 9.40 -3.95 10.68
N ALA A 17 10.03 -4.74 9.80
CA ALA A 17 10.70 -4.21 8.62
C ALA A 17 9.69 -3.86 7.52
N VAL A 18 9.97 -2.82 6.73
CA VAL A 18 9.21 -2.49 5.53
C VAL A 18 9.80 -3.25 4.36
N LEU A 19 9.02 -4.14 3.74
CA LEU A 19 9.50 -4.98 2.65
C LEU A 19 9.41 -4.29 1.28
N GLU A 20 8.37 -3.47 1.04
CA GLU A 20 8.17 -2.82 -0.26
C GLU A 20 7.30 -1.56 -0.16
N VAL A 21 7.61 -0.57 -1.02
CA VAL A 21 6.78 0.62 -1.27
C VAL A 21 6.38 0.68 -2.74
N GLY A 22 5.16 0.25 -3.05
CA GLY A 22 4.56 0.44 -4.38
C GLY A 22 3.88 1.80 -4.50
N ARG A 23 4.01 2.48 -5.66
CA ARG A 23 3.30 3.75 -5.93
C ARG A 23 2.46 3.66 -7.21
N ALA A 24 1.15 3.89 -7.11
CA ALA A 24 0.29 4.12 -8.28
C ALA A 24 0.13 5.59 -8.59
N ARG A 25 -0.09 5.86 -9.88
CA ARG A 25 -0.67 7.09 -10.40
C ARG A 25 -1.75 6.77 -11.43
N GLY A 26 -2.82 7.56 -11.45
CA GLY A 26 -3.97 7.35 -12.34
C GLY A 26 -4.83 6.16 -11.92
N GLY A 27 -5.93 5.88 -12.64
CA GLY A 27 -6.87 4.77 -12.39
C GLY A 27 -6.28 3.37 -12.67
N THR A 28 -5.04 3.17 -12.26
CA THR A 28 -4.19 2.02 -12.59
C THR A 28 -4.16 1.07 -11.40
N THR A 29 -4.20 -0.23 -11.68
CA THR A 29 -3.95 -1.27 -10.66
C THR A 29 -2.50 -1.22 -10.21
N VAL A 30 -2.25 -1.26 -8.90
CA VAL A 30 -0.91 -1.53 -8.32
C VAL A 30 -0.85 -3.00 -7.95
N GLU A 31 0.13 -3.70 -8.47
CA GLU A 31 0.50 -5.02 -8.00
C GLU A 31 1.75 -4.88 -7.11
N VAL A 32 1.70 -5.48 -5.91
CA VAL A 32 2.81 -5.55 -4.98
C VAL A 32 3.05 -7.01 -4.69
N GLN A 33 4.27 -7.49 -4.95
CA GLN A 33 4.62 -8.88 -4.78
C GLN A 33 5.78 -9.02 -3.78
N ALA A 34 5.46 -9.60 -2.63
CA ALA A 34 6.40 -9.85 -1.57
C ALA A 34 6.53 -11.35 -1.30
N THR A 35 7.76 -11.82 -1.13
CA THR A 35 8.02 -13.18 -0.65
C THR A 35 8.20 -13.16 0.86
N ALA A 36 7.38 -13.93 1.58
CA ALA A 36 7.54 -14.10 3.02
C ALA A 36 8.81 -14.93 3.29
N THR A 37 9.80 -14.31 3.95
CA THR A 37 11.05 -14.97 4.36
C THR A 37 11.06 -15.42 5.82
N THR A 38 10.03 -15.03 6.59
CA THR A 38 9.89 -15.33 8.02
C THR A 38 8.44 -15.67 8.32
N ALA A 39 8.19 -16.65 9.19
CA ALA A 39 6.83 -16.96 9.63
C ALA A 39 6.28 -15.85 10.56
N GLY A 40 4.99 -15.54 10.43
CA GLY A 40 4.28 -14.62 11.31
C GLY A 40 3.24 -13.75 10.58
N ASP A 41 2.64 -12.82 11.33
CA ASP A 41 1.63 -11.90 10.81
C ASP A 41 2.30 -10.78 9.99
N TYR A 42 1.87 -10.62 8.73
CA TYR A 42 2.24 -9.51 7.86
C TYR A 42 1.12 -8.47 7.82
N LEU A 43 1.48 -7.18 7.77
CA LEU A 43 0.52 -6.08 7.67
C LEU A 43 0.69 -5.35 6.34
N LEU A 44 -0.35 -5.35 5.51
CA LEU A 44 -0.41 -4.55 4.29
C LEU A 44 -1.19 -3.26 4.58
N GLN A 45 -0.58 -2.11 4.34
CA GLN A 45 -1.20 -0.80 4.43
C GLN A 45 -1.22 -0.13 3.05
N ILE A 46 -2.39 0.33 2.63
CA ILE A 46 -2.55 1.13 1.41
C ILE A 46 -3.09 2.50 1.82
N LYS A 47 -2.38 3.56 1.45
CA LYS A 47 -2.80 4.95 1.63
C LYS A 47 -2.97 5.59 0.27
N ALA A 48 -4.17 6.05 -0.04
CA ALA A 48 -4.45 6.59 -1.35
C ALA A 48 -5.26 7.87 -1.31
N VAL A 49 -5.02 8.73 -2.30
CA VAL A 49 -5.67 10.01 -2.51
C VAL A 49 -6.27 9.97 -3.90
N THR A 50 -7.58 10.16 -3.99
CA THR A 50 -8.30 10.25 -5.26
C THR A 50 -8.31 11.68 -5.77
N ALA A 51 -8.18 11.83 -7.09
CA ALA A 51 -8.38 13.10 -7.77
C ALA A 51 -9.67 13.78 -7.31
N GLY A 52 -9.58 15.02 -6.84
CA GLY A 52 -10.74 15.80 -6.39
C GLY A 52 -11.22 15.52 -4.95
N SER A 53 -10.50 14.68 -4.19
CA SER A 53 -10.73 14.49 -2.75
C SER A 53 -9.46 14.77 -1.97
N ASP A 54 -9.51 15.73 -1.05
CA ASP A 54 -8.42 16.00 -0.10
C ASP A 54 -8.37 14.96 1.03
N ARG A 55 -9.34 14.06 1.11
CA ARG A 55 -9.40 13.02 2.13
C ARG A 55 -8.72 11.75 1.63
N PRO A 56 -7.59 11.34 2.23
CA PRO A 56 -7.00 10.05 1.93
C PRO A 56 -7.91 8.92 2.46
N TYR A 57 -7.96 7.82 1.73
CA TYR A 57 -8.50 6.56 2.24
C TYR A 57 -7.36 5.62 2.62
N SER A 58 -7.61 4.80 3.65
CA SER A 58 -6.65 3.82 4.13
C SER A 58 -7.29 2.44 4.19
N PHE A 59 -6.59 1.45 3.63
CA PHE A 59 -6.95 0.05 3.71
C PHE A 59 -5.84 -0.69 4.45
N ILE A 60 -6.23 -1.59 5.35
CA ILE A 60 -5.32 -2.42 6.13
C ILE A 60 -5.78 -3.86 6.00
N ALA A 61 -4.85 -4.75 5.64
CA ALA A 61 -5.07 -6.19 5.62
C ALA A 61 -3.95 -6.92 6.37
N SER A 62 -4.31 -8.04 7.00
CA SER A 62 -3.37 -8.95 7.63
C SER A 62 -3.24 -10.24 6.82
N LEU A 63 -2.01 -10.70 6.61
CA LEU A 63 -1.73 -12.00 6.02
C LEU A 63 -1.10 -12.91 7.10
N ARG A 64 -1.57 -14.16 7.19
CA ARG A 64 -1.10 -15.19 8.12
C ARG A 64 -0.54 -16.39 7.37
#